data_AF-A0A0G2AEW5-F1
#
_entry.id   AF-A0A0G2AEW5-F1
#
_cell.length_a   1.000
_cell.length_b   1.000
_cell.length_c   1.000
_cell.angle_alpha   90.00
_cell.angle_beta   90.00
_cell.angle_gamma   90.00
#
_symmetry.space_group_name_H-M   'P 1'
#
loop_
_entity.id
_entity.type
_entity.pdbx_description
1 polymer ?
#
loop_
_entity_poly.entity_id
_entity_poly.type
_entity_poly.pdbx_seq_one_letter_code
_entity_poly.pdbx_strand_id
1 'polypeptide(L)'
;MRLRVLYTISAALPALLLPAVAAAQTSIITNIPGCDFASGKVTAACVPAFLAHIIKFVFGLTGAFALIMIIISGYQIALAKAMGRDRSEGFTRLRVALIGFILCACSWFIVDFIVRSLAFGY
;
A
#
# COMPACT_ATOMS: atom_id res chain seq x y z
N MET A 1 -7.81 17.41 35.66
CA MET A 1 -6.46 16.80 35.65
C MET A 1 -6.28 15.62 34.66
N ARG A 2 -7.34 15.01 34.10
CA ARG A 2 -7.23 13.88 33.15
C ARG A 2 -6.93 14.23 31.68
N LEU A 3 -6.87 15.53 31.32
CA LEU A 3 -6.74 15.98 29.93
C LEU A 3 -5.30 16.00 29.39
N ARG A 4 -4.28 16.06 30.26
CA ARG A 4 -2.86 16.14 29.84
C ARG A 4 -2.26 14.78 29.45
N VAL A 5 -2.83 13.67 29.93
CA VAL A 5 -2.32 12.31 29.70
C VAL A 5 -2.66 11.79 28.30
N LEU A 6 -3.73 12.30 27.67
CA LEU A 6 -4.11 11.91 26.30
C LEU A 6 -3.16 12.50 25.25
N TYR A 7 -2.58 13.68 25.52
CA TYR A 7 -1.73 14.38 24.55
C TYR A 7 -0.31 13.81 24.48
N THR A 8 0.21 13.27 25.59
CA THR A 8 1.55 12.69 25.64
C THR A 8 1.66 11.33 24.96
N ILE A 9 0.54 10.60 24.77
CA ILE A 9 0.51 9.32 24.06
C ILE A 9 0.54 9.53 22.52
N SER A 10 -0.02 10.63 22.03
CA SER A 10 -0.06 10.95 20.60
C SER A 10 1.29 11.40 20.01
N ALA A 11 2.23 11.84 20.86
CA ALA A 11 3.56 12.30 20.42
C ALA A 11 4.63 11.19 20.43
N ALA A 12 4.36 10.06 21.08
CA ALA A 12 5.31 8.94 21.14
C ALA A 12 5.17 7.96 19.96
N LEU A 13 3.99 7.88 19.33
CA LEU A 13 3.74 6.98 18.20
C LEU A 13 4.45 7.37 16.89
N PRO A 14 4.68 8.66 16.56
CA PRO A 14 5.46 9.03 15.38
C PRO A 14 6.96 8.76 15.56
N ALA A 15 7.47 8.82 16.79
CA ALA A 15 8.90 8.64 17.08
C ALA A 15 9.36 7.18 16.95
N LEU A 16 8.46 6.21 17.16
CA LEU A 16 8.78 4.77 17.00
C LEU A 16 8.84 4.30 15.54
N LEU A 17 8.39 5.12 14.58
CA LEU A 17 8.34 4.77 13.15
C LEU A 17 9.59 5.25 12.37
N LEU A 18 10.51 5.98 13.00
CA LEU A 18 11.52 6.77 12.28
C LEU A 18 12.92 6.16 12.03
N PRO A 19 13.20 4.85 12.23
CA PRO A 19 14.38 4.26 11.58
C PRO A 19 14.07 3.11 10.61
N ALA A 20 12.83 2.66 10.43
CA ALA A 20 12.55 1.54 9.53
C ALA A 20 12.60 1.91 8.02
N VAL A 21 12.45 3.20 7.67
CA VAL A 21 12.45 3.65 6.27
C VAL A 21 13.84 3.63 5.63
N ALA A 22 14.91 3.78 6.40
CA ALA A 22 16.28 3.82 5.85
C ALA A 22 16.77 2.45 5.34
N ALA A 23 16.29 1.34 5.93
CA ALA A 23 16.68 -0.01 5.53
C ALA A 23 15.88 -0.57 4.33
N ALA A 24 14.78 0.08 3.93
CA ALA A 24 13.97 -0.38 2.80
C ALA A 24 14.48 0.13 1.44
N GLN A 25 15.32 1.18 1.41
CA GLN A 25 15.75 1.80 0.15
C GLN A 25 16.75 0.94 -0.65
N THR A 26 17.52 0.07 0.02
CA THR A 26 18.55 -0.75 -0.63
C THR A 26 18.00 -1.99 -1.33
N SER A 27 16.81 -2.49 -0.96
CA SER A 27 16.25 -3.71 -1.53
C SER A 27 15.37 -3.50 -2.77
N ILE A 28 14.81 -2.30 -2.96
CA ILE A 28 13.94 -2.00 -4.12
C ILE A 28 14.76 -1.96 -5.43
N ILE A 29 16.04 -1.61 -5.36
CA ILE A 29 16.88 -1.33 -6.54
C ILE A 29 17.82 -2.50 -6.89
N THR A 30 18.14 -3.38 -5.94
CA THR A 30 19.26 -4.34 -6.08
C THR A 30 18.85 -5.78 -6.41
N ASN A 31 17.55 -6.12 -6.46
CA ASN A 31 17.10 -7.51 -6.61
C ASN A 31 16.35 -7.78 -7.93
N ILE A 32 16.95 -7.41 -9.06
CA ILE A 32 16.40 -7.70 -10.39
C ILE A 32 17.39 -8.59 -11.15
N PRO A 33 17.03 -9.85 -11.45
CA PRO A 33 17.95 -10.79 -12.10
C PRO A 33 18.34 -10.27 -13.49
N GLY A 34 19.64 -10.03 -13.69
CA GLY A 34 20.23 -9.57 -14.95
C GLY A 34 20.36 -8.05 -15.11
N CYS A 35 19.86 -7.25 -14.16
CA CYS A 35 19.89 -5.78 -14.22
C CYS A 35 20.35 -5.21 -12.89
N ASP A 36 21.59 -4.74 -12.85
CA ASP A 36 22.20 -4.22 -11.64
C ASP A 36 22.34 -2.69 -11.78
N PHE A 37 21.41 -1.99 -11.15
CA PHE A 37 21.33 -0.52 -11.13
C PHE A 37 22.39 0.10 -10.21
N ALA A 38 23.03 -0.68 -9.34
CA ALA A 38 24.11 -0.22 -8.47
C ALA A 38 25.48 -0.27 -9.18
N SER A 39 25.66 -1.20 -10.12
CA SER A 39 26.91 -1.36 -10.90
C SER A 39 26.87 -0.74 -12.31
N GLY A 40 25.78 -0.07 -12.69
CA GLY A 40 25.70 0.71 -13.94
C GLY A 40 25.51 -0.11 -15.23
N LYS A 41 25.21 -1.41 -15.12
CA LYS A 41 24.93 -2.27 -16.30
C LYS A 41 23.45 -2.18 -16.68
N VAL A 42 23.08 -1.09 -17.35
CA VAL A 42 21.71 -0.85 -17.79
C VAL A 42 21.57 -1.17 -19.28
N THR A 43 20.78 -2.19 -19.62
CA THR A 43 20.37 -2.51 -21.01
C THR A 43 18.91 -2.11 -21.20
N ALA A 44 18.48 -1.76 -22.41
CA ALA A 44 17.09 -1.34 -22.70
C ALA A 44 16.02 -2.37 -22.26
N ALA A 45 16.37 -3.65 -22.20
CA ALA A 45 15.51 -4.73 -21.70
C ALA A 45 15.26 -4.68 -20.18
N CYS A 46 16.05 -3.91 -19.41
CA CYS A 46 15.91 -3.80 -17.96
C CYS A 46 14.77 -2.87 -17.52
N VAL A 47 14.34 -1.96 -18.40
CA VAL A 47 13.27 -0.99 -18.11
C VAL A 47 11.94 -1.68 -17.74
N PRO A 48 11.41 -2.62 -18.52
CA PRO A 48 10.16 -3.30 -18.16
C PRO A 48 10.28 -4.20 -16.92
N ALA A 49 11.45 -4.82 -16.70
CA ALA A 49 11.69 -5.67 -15.52
C ALA A 49 11.71 -4.86 -14.21
N PHE A 50 12.35 -3.68 -14.24
CA PHE A 50 12.38 -2.75 -13.11
C PHE A 50 10.99 -2.19 -12.79
N LEU A 51 10.23 -1.80 -13.82
CA LEU A 51 8.87 -1.31 -13.66
C LEU A 51 7.99 -2.36 -12.97
N ALA A 52 8.03 -3.61 -13.45
CA ALA A 52 7.29 -4.71 -12.85
C ALA A 52 7.65 -4.97 -11.37
N HIS A 53 8.92 -4.79 -11.00
CA HIS A 53 9.37 -4.93 -9.61
C HIS A 53 8.78 -3.83 -8.71
N ILE A 54 8.83 -2.56 -9.15
CA ILE A 54 8.26 -1.43 -8.41
C ILE A 54 6.75 -1.58 -8.24
N ILE A 55 6.03 -1.98 -9.30
CA ILE A 55 4.59 -2.15 -9.24
C ILE A 55 4.22 -3.21 -8.20
N LYS A 56 4.89 -4.36 -8.19
CA LYS A 56 4.66 -5.41 -7.17
C LYS A 56 4.90 -4.88 -5.76
N PHE A 57 5.95 -4.09 -5.56
CA PHE A 57 6.25 -3.48 -4.27
C PHE A 57 5.15 -2.51 -3.81
N VAL A 58 4.75 -1.59 -4.69
CA VAL A 58 3.68 -0.61 -4.39
C VAL A 58 2.35 -1.31 -4.15
N PHE A 59 1.99 -2.32 -4.96
CA PHE A 59 0.77 -3.11 -4.75
C PHE A 59 0.77 -3.88 -3.43
N GLY A 60 1.92 -4.46 -3.05
CA GLY A 60 2.05 -5.14 -1.75
C GLY A 60 1.84 -4.17 -0.58
N LEU A 61 2.42 -2.98 -0.66
CA LEU A 61 2.29 -1.93 0.35
C LEU A 61 0.85 -1.40 0.42
N THR A 62 0.25 -1.05 -0.71
CA THR A 62 -1.16 -0.60 -0.79
C THR A 62 -2.13 -1.67 -0.31
N GLY A 63 -1.91 -2.93 -0.67
CA GLY A 63 -2.71 -4.06 -0.19
C GLY A 63 -2.63 -4.24 1.32
N ALA A 64 -1.45 -4.07 1.91
CA ALA A 64 -1.27 -4.13 3.36
C ALA A 64 -2.06 -3.03 4.08
N PHE A 65 -1.99 -1.78 3.60
CA PHE A 65 -2.78 -0.67 4.17
C PHE A 65 -4.29 -0.89 4.01
N ALA A 66 -4.74 -1.40 2.86
CA ALA A 66 -6.14 -1.72 2.63
C ALA A 66 -6.64 -2.78 3.62
N LEU A 67 -5.85 -3.84 3.84
CA LEU A 67 -6.18 -4.92 4.77
C LEU A 67 -6.30 -4.40 6.22
N ILE A 68 -5.36 -3.58 6.68
CA ILE A 68 -5.40 -2.97 8.02
C ILE A 68 -6.67 -2.12 8.20
N MET A 69 -7.02 -1.29 7.22
CA MET A 69 -8.22 -0.46 7.28
C MET A 69 -9.51 -1.29 7.27
N ILE A 70 -9.55 -2.42 6.54
CA ILE A 70 -10.69 -3.35 6.55
C ILE A 70 -10.86 -3.98 7.93
N ILE A 71 -9.77 -4.42 8.58
CA ILE A 71 -9.83 -5.01 9.93
C ILE A 71 -10.34 -3.99 10.95
N ILE A 72 -9.79 -2.77 10.96
CA ILE A 72 -10.22 -1.71 11.88
C ILE A 72 -11.70 -1.38 11.70
N SER A 73 -12.15 -1.28 10.44
CA SER A 73 -13.56 -1.02 10.12
C SER A 73 -14.46 -2.17 10.58
N GLY A 74 -14.03 -3.42 10.40
CA GLY A 74 -14.74 -4.60 10.89
C GLY A 74 -14.90 -4.61 12.41
N TYR A 75 -13.85 -4.26 13.15
CA TYR A 75 -13.89 -4.16 14.61
C TYR A 75 -14.86 -3.06 15.08
N GLN A 76 -14.85 -1.90 14.40
CA GLN A 76 -15.76 -0.79 14.70
C GLN A 76 -17.23 -1.19 14.49
N ILE A 77 -17.55 -1.93 13.43
CA ILE A 77 -18.92 -2.43 13.15
C ILE A 77 -19.35 -3.48 14.20
N ALA A 78 -18.44 -4.40 14.55
CA ALA A 78 -18.71 -5.46 15.52
C ALA A 78 -18.99 -4.90 16.92
N LEU A 79 -18.17 -3.97 17.40
CA LEU A 79 -18.36 -3.33 18.70
C LEU A 79 -19.56 -2.37 18.73
N ALA A 80 -19.85 -1.67 17.63
CA ALA A 80 -21.02 -0.82 17.55
C ALA A 80 -22.34 -1.61 17.74
N LYS A 81 -22.37 -2.90 17.36
CA LYS A 81 -23.51 -3.79 17.66
C LYS A 81 -23.69 -4.07 19.14
N ALA A 82 -22.60 -4.19 19.91
CA ALA A 82 -22.66 -4.46 21.34
C ALA A 82 -22.92 -3.19 22.19
N MET A 83 -22.43 -2.03 21.75
CA MET A 83 -22.56 -0.76 22.49
C MET A 83 -23.75 0.12 22.06
N GLY A 84 -24.62 -0.36 21.16
CA GLY A 84 -25.78 0.43 20.67
C GLY A 84 -25.40 1.72 19.94
N ARG A 85 -24.18 1.76 19.38
CA ARG A 85 -23.62 2.94 18.70
C ARG A 85 -23.86 2.86 17.19
N ASP A 86 -23.86 4.01 16.52
CA ASP A 86 -24.06 4.07 15.07
C ASP A 86 -23.00 3.26 14.29
N ARG A 87 -23.46 2.31 13.47
CA ARG A 87 -22.61 1.46 12.60
C ARG A 87 -22.22 2.16 11.30
N SER A 88 -22.85 3.27 10.97
CA SER A 88 -22.70 3.98 9.70
C SER A 88 -21.25 4.41 9.43
N GLU A 89 -20.53 4.80 10.48
CA GLU A 89 -19.12 5.23 10.39
C GLU A 89 -18.21 4.09 9.92
N GLY A 90 -18.38 2.89 10.48
CA GLY A 90 -17.59 1.71 10.12
C GLY A 90 -17.86 1.25 8.68
N PHE A 91 -19.12 1.32 8.22
CA PHE A 91 -19.45 1.00 6.82
C PHE A 91 -18.89 2.02 5.83
N THR A 92 -18.90 3.32 6.15
CA THR A 92 -18.30 4.35 5.29
C THR A 92 -16.80 4.13 5.17
N ARG A 93 -16.11 3.83 6.28
CA ARG A 93 -14.68 3.56 6.27
C ARG A 93 -14.31 2.30 5.49
N LEU A 94 -15.10 1.24 5.63
CA LEU A 94 -14.97 0.01 4.85
C LEU A 94 -15.13 0.29 3.34
N ARG A 95 -16.14 1.08 2.96
CA ARG A 95 -16.39 1.43 1.54
C ARG A 95 -15.22 2.21 0.96
N VAL A 96 -14.70 3.21 1.66
CA VAL A 96 -13.55 4.01 1.18
C VAL A 96 -12.30 3.13 1.01
N ALA A 97 -12.02 2.24 1.96
CA ALA A 97 -10.90 1.31 1.86
C ALA A 97 -11.03 0.35 0.66
N LEU A 98 -12.23 -0.20 0.44
CA LEU A 98 -12.49 -1.12 -0.66
C LEU A 98 -12.43 -0.42 -2.03
N ILE A 99 -13.02 0.78 -2.14
CA ILE A 99 -12.99 1.57 -3.38
C ILE A 99 -11.54 1.96 -3.72
N GLY A 100 -10.74 2.38 -2.74
CA GLY A 100 -9.33 2.71 -2.97
C GLY A 100 -8.54 1.50 -3.49
N PHE A 101 -8.76 0.32 -2.91
CA PHE A 101 -8.10 -0.91 -3.37
C PHE A 101 -8.52 -1.29 -4.81
N ILE A 102 -9.81 -1.21 -5.13
CA ILE A 102 -10.33 -1.50 -6.46
C ILE A 102 -9.78 -0.52 -7.49
N LEU A 103 -9.70 0.78 -7.18
CA LEU A 103 -9.15 1.79 -8.08
C LEU A 103 -7.67 1.53 -8.41
N CYS A 104 -6.87 1.14 -7.41
CA CYS A 104 -5.49 0.73 -7.66
C CYS A 104 -5.42 -0.50 -8.59
N ALA A 105 -6.23 -1.53 -8.34
CA ALA A 105 -6.27 -2.72 -9.20
C ALA A 105 -6.72 -2.40 -10.64
N CYS A 106 -7.73 -1.55 -10.82
CA CYS A 106 -8.19 -1.09 -12.13
C CYS A 106 -7.12 -0.29 -12.89
N SER A 107 -6.33 0.53 -12.19
CA SER A 107 -5.23 1.29 -12.82
C SER A 107 -4.21 0.35 -13.47
N TRP A 108 -3.84 -0.74 -12.80
CA TRP A 108 -2.93 -1.74 -13.36
C TRP A 108 -3.55 -2.52 -14.52
N PHE A 109 -4.84 -2.87 -14.40
CA PHE A 109 -5.55 -3.58 -15.46
C PHE A 109 -5.53 -2.82 -16.80
N ILE A 110 -5.66 -1.49 -16.76
CA ILE A 110 -5.59 -0.65 -17.96
C ILE A 110 -4.19 -0.71 -18.59
N VAL A 111 -3.12 -0.66 -17.78
CA VAL A 111 -1.74 -0.75 -18.27
C VAL A 111 -1.47 -2.12 -18.91
N ASP A 112 -1.88 -3.21 -18.25
CA ASP A 112 -1.73 -4.56 -18.80
C ASP A 112 -2.52 -4.73 -20.10
N PHE A 113 -3.74 -4.18 -20.17
CA PHE A 113 -4.55 -4.17 -21.37
C PHE A 113 -3.86 -3.45 -22.54
N ILE A 114 -3.28 -2.27 -22.29
CA ILE A 114 -2.55 -1.50 -23.32
C ILE A 114 -1.30 -2.26 -23.76
N VAL A 115 -0.49 -2.76 -22.82
CA VAL A 115 0.74 -3.49 -23.12
C VAL A 115 0.45 -4.77 -23.91
N ARG A 116 -0.58 -5.54 -23.54
CA ARG A 116 -1.01 -6.71 -24.32
C ARG A 116 -1.52 -6.33 -25.70
N SER A 117 -2.28 -5.25 -25.81
CA SER A 117 -2.81 -4.80 -27.10
C SER A 117 -1.69 -4.33 -28.04
N LEU A 118 -0.62 -3.73 -27.52
CA LEU A 118 0.57 -3.38 -28.31
C LEU A 118 1.47 -4.59 -28.59
N ALA A 119 1.62 -5.53 -27.65
CA ALA A 119 2.48 -6.69 -27.80
C ALA A 119 1.90 -7.79 -28.71
N PHE A 120 0.57 -7.81 -28.86
CA PHE A 120 -0.17 -8.75 -29.72
C PHE A 120 -0.97 -8.06 -30.84
N GLY A 121 -0.70 -6.79 -31.12
CA GLY A 121 -1.12 -6.19 -32.39
C GLY A 121 -0.28 -6.80 -33.50
N TYR A 122 -0.95 -7.40 -34.49
CA TYR A 122 -0.45 -7.80 -35.83
C TYR A 122 1.01 -7.45 -36.16
#